data_AF-A0A4P1QV37-F1
#
_entry.id   AF-A0A4P1QV37-F1
#
_cell.length_a   1.000
_cell.length_b   1.000
_cell.length_c   1.000
_cell.angle_alpha   90.00
_cell.angle_beta   90.00
_cell.angle_gamma   90.00
#
_symmetry.space_group_name_H-M   'P 1'
#
loop_
_entity.id
_entity.type
_entity.pdbx_description
1 polymer ?
#
loop_
_entity_poly.entity_id
_entity_poly.type
_entity_poly.pdbx_seq_one_letter_code
_entity_poly.pdbx_strand_id
1 'polypeptide(L)'
;MANNSFSRLGYHRGSLHYVCVFNNTIKGILIHQAVNSGFSVKLIRKNSTNTPFQRLTDAAQTNSYVYLGEYLLELSIGTPPVNIYGILDTSSDLIWTQCAPCLNCYKQLDPLFDPKKSSTYTDISCQSDKCHLLIAPACSGENTCDYTYGYADSSVTRGALASETITFKSSTGQPIQLNNIIFGCGNNNRGNFNDHEMGIIGLGRGPTSLISQIGSSVGGKKFSQCLVPFHTDISISSKMSFGQGSEVLGDGVVSTPLVKGEIGSAYGTVYFVTLQGISVEDTRFQISNNSETLSKGNMLIDSGTPSTILQQESYDQVFNEVRKRVPMNSITDDPDLGPQLCYKTSTNLKGPMITMHFEGADIQLTPTQTFIPPKDGVFCFAFTNTSNGDPGTLGNFAQANFLIGYDLENDVVSFKPTDCTK
;
A
#
# COMPACT_ATOMS: atom_id res chain seq x y z
N MET A 1 -10.53 -7.63 68.80
CA MET A 1 -10.73 -6.83 70.03
C MET A 1 -10.65 -5.38 69.65
N ALA A 2 -11.73 -4.64 69.89
CA ALA A 2 -11.84 -3.22 69.64
C ALA A 2 -10.92 -2.43 70.58
N ASN A 3 -10.42 -1.28 70.12
CA ASN A 3 -10.34 -0.11 70.97
C ASN A 3 -10.31 1.16 70.11
N ASN A 4 -11.43 1.87 70.15
CA ASN A 4 -11.52 3.28 69.83
C ASN A 4 -10.93 4.07 71.01
N SER A 5 -10.15 5.10 70.73
CA SER A 5 -10.08 6.26 71.62
C SER A 5 -10.01 7.54 70.77
N PHE A 6 -11.01 8.40 70.96
CA PHE A 6 -11.08 9.75 70.42
C PHE A 6 -10.51 10.72 71.43
N SER A 7 -9.72 11.70 70.98
CA SER A 7 -9.59 12.98 71.65
C SER A 7 -9.49 14.10 70.61
N ARG A 8 -10.39 15.08 70.72
CA ARG A 8 -10.44 16.34 69.95
C ARG A 8 -9.55 17.38 70.62
N LEU A 9 -8.85 18.21 69.84
CA LEU A 9 -8.88 19.69 69.87
C LEU A 9 -7.77 20.29 69.00
N GLY A 10 -8.09 21.35 68.26
CA GLY A 10 -7.11 22.32 67.76
C GLY A 10 -7.16 22.59 66.26
N TYR A 11 -7.93 23.58 65.85
CA TYR A 11 -7.80 24.26 64.56
C TYR A 11 -6.61 25.23 64.66
N HIS A 12 -5.59 25.11 63.78
CA HIS A 12 -4.73 26.24 63.42
C HIS A 12 -4.18 26.07 61.99
N ARG A 13 -4.35 27.13 61.19
CA ARG A 13 -3.81 27.31 59.83
C ARG A 13 -2.28 27.21 59.81
N GLY A 14 -1.73 26.49 58.84
CA GLY A 14 -0.33 26.56 58.46
C GLY A 14 -0.05 25.72 57.22
N SER A 15 0.21 26.37 56.08
CA SER A 15 0.68 25.72 54.86
C SER A 15 2.04 25.05 55.10
N LEU A 16 2.15 23.75 54.85
CA LEU A 16 3.43 23.07 54.68
C LEU A 16 3.63 22.73 53.20
N HIS A 17 4.64 23.35 52.59
CA HIS A 17 5.24 22.89 51.35
C HIS A 17 6.07 21.63 51.62
N TYR A 18 5.71 20.51 51.00
CA TYR A 18 6.59 19.35 50.91
C TYR A 18 7.53 19.54 49.73
N VAL A 19 8.82 19.75 50.01
CA VAL A 19 9.90 19.64 49.03
C VAL A 19 10.33 18.17 49.01
N CYS A 20 9.89 17.42 48.00
CA CYS A 20 10.45 16.11 47.68
C CYS A 20 11.69 16.30 46.81
N VAL A 21 12.86 16.04 47.38
CA VAL A 21 14.12 15.89 46.63
C VAL A 21 14.13 14.49 46.04
N PHE A 22 13.94 14.38 44.72
CA PHE A 22 14.16 13.13 43.99
C PHE A 22 15.62 13.03 43.55
N ASN A 23 16.31 12.01 44.06
CA ASN A 23 17.61 11.57 43.56
C ASN A 23 17.43 10.99 42.15
N ASN A 24 18.00 11.64 41.15
CA ASN A 24 17.96 11.19 39.76
C ASN A 24 19.00 10.08 39.52
N THR A 25 18.55 8.83 39.50
CA THR A 25 19.21 7.76 38.75
C THR A 25 18.37 7.53 37.49
N ILE A 26 18.72 8.20 36.40
CA ILE A 26 18.03 8.06 35.11
C ILE A 26 18.39 6.70 34.52
N LYS A 27 17.50 5.71 34.66
CA LYS A 27 17.40 4.61 33.70
C LYS A 27 16.63 5.14 32.49
N GLY A 28 17.21 4.98 31.30
CA GLY A 28 16.70 5.50 30.04
C GLY A 28 15.23 5.14 29.83
N ILE A 29 14.40 6.18 29.74
CA ILE A 29 13.02 6.08 29.28
C ILE A 29 13.06 5.89 27.76
N LEU A 30 12.48 4.82 27.25
CA LEU A 30 12.17 4.68 25.82
C LEU A 30 11.23 5.83 25.44
N ILE A 31 11.75 6.82 24.72
CA ILE A 31 10.93 7.86 24.12
C ILE A 31 10.37 7.27 22.83
N HIS A 32 9.10 6.88 22.85
CA HIS A 32 8.30 7.02 21.62
C HIS A 32 8.37 8.51 21.28
N GLN A 33 9.03 8.88 20.18
CA GLN A 33 8.78 10.19 19.60
C GLN A 33 7.37 10.13 19.03
N ALA A 34 6.38 10.33 19.89
CA ALA A 34 5.03 10.62 19.47
C ALA A 34 5.11 11.92 18.70
N VAL A 35 5.12 11.80 17.38
CA VAL A 35 4.88 12.93 16.51
C VAL A 35 3.37 13.14 16.63
N ASN A 36 2.92 13.90 17.63
CA ASN A 36 1.48 14.19 17.82
C ASN A 36 0.86 14.99 16.64
N SER A 37 1.52 14.98 15.48
CA SER A 37 1.19 15.53 14.18
C SER A 37 1.60 14.51 13.11
N GLY A 38 0.93 14.48 11.97
CA GLY A 38 1.33 13.62 10.86
C GLY A 38 2.69 13.98 10.25
N PHE A 39 3.13 13.16 9.29
CA PHE A 39 4.35 13.40 8.52
C PHE A 39 4.21 12.98 7.07
N SER A 40 5.06 13.51 6.20
CA SER A 40 5.09 13.16 4.78
C SER A 40 6.42 12.58 4.35
N VAL A 41 6.38 11.63 3.44
CA VAL A 41 7.52 10.94 2.84
C VAL A 41 7.46 11.05 1.32
N LYS A 42 8.59 10.75 0.67
CA LYS A 42 8.67 10.63 -0.77
C LYS A 42 8.56 9.16 -1.16
N LEU A 43 7.85 8.87 -2.24
CA LEU A 43 7.88 7.57 -2.90
C LEU A 43 8.70 7.70 -4.18
N ILE A 44 9.53 6.71 -4.43
CA ILE A 44 10.44 6.69 -5.57
C ILE A 44 10.01 5.62 -6.56
N ARG A 45 10.49 5.74 -7.80
CA ARG A 45 10.40 4.68 -8.81
C ARG A 45 11.80 4.32 -9.24
N LYS A 46 12.06 3.02 -9.40
CA LYS A 46 13.35 2.50 -9.86
C LYS A 46 13.10 1.61 -11.07
N ASN A 47 13.82 1.87 -12.16
CA ASN A 47 13.76 1.03 -13.34
C ASN A 47 14.80 -0.08 -13.21
N SER A 48 14.36 -1.33 -13.29
CA SER A 48 15.28 -2.46 -13.41
C SER A 48 15.81 -2.55 -14.83
N THR A 49 17.13 -2.72 -14.97
CA THR A 49 17.77 -3.03 -16.25
C THR A 49 17.70 -4.52 -16.59
N ASN A 50 17.24 -5.36 -15.65
CA ASN A 50 17.27 -6.83 -15.71
C ASN A 50 15.88 -7.47 -15.84
N THR A 51 14.81 -6.71 -16.03
CA THR A 51 13.48 -7.25 -16.33
C THR A 51 13.29 -7.42 -17.85
N PRO A 52 13.56 -8.60 -18.43
CA PRO A 52 12.98 -8.94 -19.72
C PRO A 52 11.46 -9.02 -19.59
N PHE A 53 10.72 -8.70 -20.66
CA PHE A 53 9.32 -9.10 -20.81
C PHE A 53 9.23 -10.62 -20.70
N GLN A 54 9.04 -11.14 -19.50
CA GLN A 54 9.01 -12.58 -19.27
C GLN A 54 7.59 -13.10 -19.47
N ARG A 55 7.43 -13.90 -20.53
CA ARG A 55 6.26 -14.74 -20.77
C ARG A 55 6.22 -15.83 -19.71
N LEU A 56 5.20 -15.84 -18.85
CA LEU A 56 4.82 -17.04 -18.12
C LEU A 56 3.71 -17.73 -18.92
N THR A 57 4.09 -18.69 -19.76
CA THR A 57 3.17 -19.61 -20.42
C THR A 57 3.03 -20.85 -19.56
N ASP A 58 1.99 -20.95 -18.75
CA ASP A 58 1.16 -22.16 -18.61
C ASP A 58 0.08 -22.02 -17.52
N ALA A 59 -1.04 -22.71 -17.77
CA ALA A 59 -2.31 -22.72 -17.04
C ALA A 59 -3.20 -21.48 -17.23
N ALA A 60 -4.51 -21.72 -17.37
CA ALA A 60 -5.54 -20.71 -17.63
C ALA A 60 -5.55 -19.62 -16.54
N GLN A 61 -4.72 -18.60 -16.70
CA GLN A 61 -4.56 -17.47 -15.80
C GLN A 61 -4.17 -16.23 -16.60
N THR A 62 -4.64 -15.08 -16.14
CA THR A 62 -4.48 -13.74 -16.69
C THR A 62 -3.05 -13.47 -17.18
N ASN A 63 -2.90 -13.02 -18.43
CA ASN A 63 -1.59 -12.67 -18.98
C ASN A 63 -0.98 -11.48 -18.19
N SER A 64 0.02 -11.74 -17.36
CA SER A 64 0.82 -10.69 -16.69
C SER A 64 2.04 -10.34 -17.56
N TYR A 65 2.22 -9.05 -17.85
CA TYR A 65 3.35 -8.53 -18.63
C TYR A 65 4.23 -7.70 -17.69
N VAL A 66 5.47 -8.13 -17.48
CA VAL A 66 6.35 -7.55 -16.46
C VAL A 66 7.02 -6.27 -16.99
N TYR A 67 6.35 -5.14 -16.78
CA TYR A 67 6.96 -3.83 -16.58
C TYR A 67 6.34 -3.27 -15.30
N LEU A 68 6.99 -3.46 -14.16
CA LEU A 68 6.26 -3.49 -12.88
C LEU A 68 5.73 -2.14 -12.41
N GLY A 69 6.23 -1.00 -12.91
CA GLY A 69 5.60 0.31 -12.65
C GLY A 69 5.36 0.67 -11.17
N GLU A 70 5.97 -0.06 -10.24
CA GLU A 70 5.70 0.04 -8.80
C GLU A 70 6.23 1.33 -8.20
N TYR A 71 5.55 1.78 -7.16
CA TYR A 71 6.03 2.87 -6.30
C TYR A 71 6.66 2.28 -5.05
N LEU A 72 7.91 2.67 -4.78
CA LEU A 72 8.66 2.19 -3.64
C LEU A 72 8.65 3.23 -2.54
N LEU A 73 8.35 2.80 -1.32
CA LEU A 73 8.59 3.58 -0.13
C LEU A 73 10.00 3.32 0.38
N GLU A 74 10.77 4.38 0.55
CA GLU A 74 12.06 4.33 1.24
C GLU A 74 11.85 4.49 2.75
N LEU A 75 12.29 3.51 3.51
CA LEU A 75 12.41 3.56 4.97
C LEU A 75 13.71 2.87 5.40
N SER A 76 14.09 3.02 6.67
CA SER A 76 15.21 2.28 7.24
C SER A 76 14.72 1.32 8.32
N ILE A 77 15.32 0.13 8.39
CA ILE A 77 15.04 -0.90 9.39
C ILE A 77 16.32 -1.17 10.20
N GLY A 78 16.20 -1.24 11.53
CA GLY A 78 17.27 -1.69 12.42
C GLY A 78 18.11 -0.60 13.08
N THR A 79 18.98 -1.04 14.00
CA THR A 79 19.96 -0.19 14.69
C THR A 79 21.35 -0.84 14.65
N PRO A 80 22.27 -0.38 13.78
CA PRO A 80 22.17 0.83 12.95
C PRO A 80 21.16 0.71 11.79
N PRO A 81 20.59 1.83 11.30
CA PRO A 81 19.58 1.80 10.25
C PRO A 81 20.10 1.29 8.89
N VAL A 82 19.35 0.38 8.27
CA VAL A 82 19.58 -0.13 6.92
C VAL A 82 18.45 0.32 6.00
N ASN A 83 18.76 0.95 4.86
CA ASN A 83 17.73 1.40 3.92
C ASN A 83 17.06 0.21 3.23
N ILE A 84 15.73 0.27 3.16
CA ILE A 84 14.84 -0.70 2.52
C ILE A 84 13.95 0.05 1.53
N TYR A 85 13.82 -0.50 0.33
CA TYR A 85 12.90 -0.02 -0.71
C TYR A 85 11.79 -1.06 -0.89
N GLY A 86 10.66 -0.83 -0.23
CA GLY A 86 9.52 -1.74 -0.28
C GLY A 86 8.43 -1.25 -1.23
N ILE A 87 7.79 -2.18 -1.95
CA ILE A 87 6.61 -1.87 -2.77
C ILE A 87 5.51 -1.33 -1.86
N LEU A 88 4.90 -0.22 -2.28
CA LEU A 88 3.77 0.37 -1.59
C LEU A 88 2.50 -0.41 -1.95
N ASP A 89 1.94 -1.16 -1.01
CA ASP A 89 0.83 -2.08 -1.29
C ASP A 89 -0.36 -1.83 -0.36
N THR A 90 -1.45 -1.29 -0.90
CA THR A 90 -2.69 -1.05 -0.15
C THR A 90 -3.59 -2.28 -0.05
N SER A 91 -3.24 -3.39 -0.71
CA SER A 91 -4.02 -4.64 -0.68
C SER A 91 -3.45 -5.71 0.27
N SER A 92 -2.30 -5.47 0.91
CA SER A 92 -1.74 -6.39 1.91
C SER A 92 -1.36 -5.70 3.22
N ASP A 93 -1.32 -6.49 4.29
CA ASP A 93 -1.08 -5.97 5.64
C ASP A 93 0.40 -6.02 6.04
N LEU A 94 1.11 -7.13 5.85
CA LEU A 94 2.41 -7.30 6.47
C LEU A 94 3.49 -6.44 5.80
N ILE A 95 4.19 -5.62 6.58
CA ILE A 95 5.50 -5.07 6.19
C ILE A 95 6.52 -6.21 6.22
N TRP A 96 7.26 -6.46 5.14
CA TRP A 96 8.34 -7.44 5.15
C TRP A 96 9.50 -7.05 4.24
N THR A 97 10.68 -7.59 4.54
CA THR A 97 11.90 -7.44 3.74
C THR A 97 12.66 -8.77 3.67
N GLN A 98 13.50 -8.95 2.65
CA GLN A 98 14.38 -10.13 2.60
C GLN A 98 15.47 -10.06 3.67
N CYS A 99 15.65 -11.16 4.41
CA CYS A 99 16.58 -11.27 5.52
C CYS A 99 17.69 -12.29 5.27
N ALA A 100 18.85 -12.06 5.90
CA ALA A 100 19.94 -13.03 5.98
C ALA A 100 19.72 -14.01 7.15
N PRO A 101 19.98 -15.33 6.96
CA PRO A 101 20.27 -15.98 5.69
C PRO A 101 19.00 -16.07 4.83
N CYS A 102 19.13 -15.84 3.52
CA CYS A 102 18.06 -16.20 2.61
C CYS A 102 18.31 -17.57 1.97
N LEU A 103 17.32 -18.45 2.10
CA LEU A 103 17.34 -19.81 1.59
C LEU A 103 16.90 -19.88 0.12
N ASN A 104 15.84 -19.17 -0.23
CA ASN A 104 15.32 -19.11 -1.60
C ASN A 104 14.66 -17.76 -1.86
N CYS A 105 15.47 -16.78 -2.27
CA CYS A 105 15.05 -15.41 -2.54
C CYS A 105 15.22 -15.07 -4.02
N TYR A 106 14.38 -14.15 -4.51
CA TYR A 106 14.71 -13.41 -5.70
C TYR A 106 15.97 -12.56 -5.48
N LYS A 107 16.66 -12.25 -6.58
CA LYS A 107 17.88 -11.44 -6.53
C LYS A 107 17.50 -9.98 -6.34
N GLN A 108 18.08 -9.34 -5.33
CA GLN A 108 18.06 -7.90 -5.15
C GLN A 108 19.50 -7.34 -5.20
N LEU A 109 19.65 -6.07 -5.59
CA LEU A 109 20.93 -5.38 -5.68
C LEU A 109 21.42 -4.89 -4.32
N ASP A 110 20.51 -4.31 -3.53
CA ASP A 110 20.81 -3.82 -2.19
C ASP A 110 21.02 -5.00 -1.21
N PRO A 111 21.84 -4.87 -0.15
CA PRO A 111 22.08 -5.96 0.79
C PRO A 111 20.82 -6.43 1.53
N LEU A 112 20.75 -7.73 1.84
CA LEU A 112 19.72 -8.30 2.70
C LEU A 112 19.81 -7.69 4.11
N PHE A 113 18.67 -7.54 4.78
CA PHE A 113 18.65 -7.16 6.19
C PHE A 113 19.22 -8.30 7.05
N ASP A 114 20.23 -8.01 7.87
CA ASP A 114 20.84 -9.00 8.76
C ASP A 114 20.34 -8.77 10.18
N PRO A 115 19.39 -9.59 10.69
CA PRO A 115 18.82 -9.39 12.02
C PRO A 115 19.87 -9.45 13.13
N LYS A 116 20.99 -10.17 12.92
CA LYS A 116 22.08 -10.29 13.91
C LYS A 116 22.90 -9.01 14.06
N LYS A 117 22.80 -8.08 13.11
CA LYS A 117 23.51 -6.79 13.14
C LYS A 117 22.69 -5.67 13.75
N SER A 118 21.40 -5.89 13.99
CA SER A 118 20.53 -4.91 14.60
C SER A 118 20.41 -5.14 16.10
N SER A 119 20.70 -4.11 16.88
CA SER A 119 20.55 -4.13 18.35
C SER A 119 19.10 -3.99 18.82
N THR A 120 18.17 -3.64 17.92
CA THR A 120 16.74 -3.44 18.20
C THR A 120 15.85 -4.53 17.61
N TYR A 121 16.43 -5.52 16.93
CA TYR A 121 15.72 -6.69 16.43
C TYR A 121 15.23 -7.54 17.60
N THR A 122 13.99 -7.98 17.55
CA THR A 122 13.42 -8.89 18.55
C THR A 122 12.48 -9.88 17.88
N ASP A 123 12.75 -11.17 18.07
CA ASP A 123 11.86 -12.23 17.60
C ASP A 123 10.51 -12.18 18.33
N ILE A 124 9.44 -12.45 17.61
CA ILE A 124 8.12 -12.62 18.22
C ILE A 124 7.94 -14.09 18.57
N SER A 125 7.72 -14.36 19.85
CA SER A 125 7.42 -15.71 20.34
C SER A 125 6.07 -16.20 19.81
N CYS A 126 5.98 -17.51 19.56
CA CYS A 126 4.75 -18.20 19.18
C CYS A 126 3.57 -17.97 20.14
N GLN A 127 3.81 -17.80 21.46
CA GLN A 127 2.75 -17.54 22.45
C GLN A 127 2.39 -16.06 22.58
N SER A 128 3.04 -15.18 21.81
CA SER A 128 2.74 -13.75 21.83
C SER A 128 1.41 -13.48 21.13
N ASP A 129 0.59 -12.60 21.70
CA ASP A 129 -0.61 -12.08 21.04
C ASP A 129 -0.31 -11.48 19.65
N LYS A 130 0.93 -10.97 19.46
CA LYS A 130 1.38 -10.47 18.15
C LYS A 130 1.42 -11.56 17.07
N CYS A 131 1.71 -12.81 17.44
CA CYS A 131 1.70 -13.93 16.51
C CYS A 131 0.28 -14.27 16.02
N HIS A 132 -0.70 -14.11 16.92
CA HIS A 132 -2.12 -14.33 16.63
C HIS A 132 -2.76 -13.21 15.80
N LEU A 133 -2.01 -12.17 15.43
CA LEU A 133 -2.44 -11.17 14.45
C LEU A 133 -2.38 -11.69 13.00
N LEU A 134 -1.62 -12.76 12.76
CA LEU A 134 -1.59 -13.43 11.46
C LEU A 134 -2.82 -14.33 11.31
N ILE A 135 -3.34 -14.46 10.08
CA ILE A 135 -4.48 -15.35 9.78
C ILE A 135 -4.13 -16.82 10.03
N ALA A 136 -2.90 -17.22 9.66
CA ALA A 136 -2.41 -18.59 9.81
C ALA A 136 -0.94 -18.59 10.24
N PRO A 137 -0.63 -18.26 11.51
CA PRO A 137 0.73 -18.33 12.02
C PRO A 137 1.20 -19.79 12.10
N ALA A 138 2.50 -19.99 11.89
CA ALA A 138 3.19 -21.23 12.23
C ALA A 138 4.17 -20.98 13.36
N CYS A 139 4.59 -22.04 14.04
CA CYS A 139 5.58 -21.93 15.12
C CYS A 139 6.78 -22.81 14.79
N SER A 140 7.95 -22.20 14.83
CA SER A 140 9.21 -22.91 14.62
C SER A 140 9.54 -23.81 15.82
N GLY A 141 10.49 -24.72 15.63
CA GLY A 141 11.03 -25.53 16.74
C GLY A 141 11.74 -24.70 17.82
N GLU A 142 12.09 -23.45 17.54
CA GLU A 142 12.76 -22.51 18.45
C GLU A 142 11.76 -21.55 19.14
N ASN A 143 10.46 -21.84 19.04
CA ASN A 143 9.38 -21.05 19.64
C ASN A 143 9.23 -19.63 19.05
N THR A 144 9.70 -19.42 17.82
CA THR A 144 9.47 -18.19 17.05
C THR A 144 8.19 -18.31 16.24
N CYS A 145 7.52 -17.18 16.02
CA CYS A 145 6.35 -17.08 15.16
C CYS A 145 6.79 -16.96 13.70
N ASP A 146 6.35 -17.87 12.85
CA ASP A 146 6.62 -17.87 11.42
C ASP A 146 5.37 -17.40 10.66
N TYR A 147 5.59 -16.64 9.60
CA TYR A 147 4.54 -16.17 8.71
C TYR A 147 4.68 -16.78 7.32
N THR A 148 3.56 -16.83 6.60
CA THR A 148 3.51 -17.11 5.16
C THR A 148 2.48 -16.20 4.53
N TYR A 149 2.89 -15.45 3.52
CA TYR A 149 1.99 -14.62 2.71
C TYR A 149 2.10 -15.06 1.24
N GLY A 150 0.94 -15.14 0.58
CA GLY A 150 0.83 -15.34 -0.86
C GLY A 150 0.10 -14.16 -1.47
N TYR A 151 0.51 -13.79 -2.68
CA TYR A 151 -0.02 -12.65 -3.45
C TYR A 151 -0.76 -13.13 -4.69
N ALA A 152 -1.59 -12.25 -5.26
CA ALA A 152 -2.44 -12.56 -6.42
C ALA A 152 -1.63 -12.94 -7.67
N ASP A 153 -0.42 -12.41 -7.80
CA ASP A 153 0.52 -12.73 -8.88
C ASP A 153 1.30 -14.05 -8.64
N SER A 154 0.88 -14.83 -7.64
CA SER A 154 1.53 -16.06 -7.16
C SER A 154 2.88 -15.85 -6.46
N SER A 155 3.25 -14.61 -6.15
CA SER A 155 4.40 -14.33 -5.28
C SER A 155 4.15 -14.85 -3.86
N VAL A 156 5.21 -15.28 -3.18
CA VAL A 156 5.15 -15.83 -1.83
C VAL A 156 6.33 -15.33 -1.01
N THR A 157 6.08 -14.98 0.24
CA THR A 157 7.11 -14.70 1.25
C THR A 157 6.88 -15.58 2.49
N ARG A 158 7.97 -16.09 3.06
CA ARG A 158 7.97 -16.87 4.31
C ARG A 158 9.19 -16.51 5.14
N GLY A 159 9.00 -16.46 6.44
CA GLY A 159 10.07 -16.18 7.39
C GLY A 159 9.56 -15.99 8.81
N ALA A 160 10.41 -15.42 9.66
CA ALA A 160 10.07 -15.13 11.04
C ALA A 160 9.33 -13.80 11.16
N LEU A 161 8.28 -13.76 11.97
CA LEU A 161 7.66 -12.53 12.44
C LEU A 161 8.52 -11.96 13.57
N ALA A 162 8.85 -10.69 13.46
CA ALA A 162 9.71 -10.00 14.41
C ALA A 162 9.22 -8.58 14.66
N SER A 163 9.82 -7.91 15.63
CA SER A 163 9.67 -6.47 15.82
C SER A 163 10.99 -5.74 15.69
N GLU A 164 10.95 -4.54 15.15
CA GLU A 164 12.14 -3.75 14.87
C GLU A 164 11.84 -2.23 14.93
N THR A 165 12.90 -1.44 14.91
CA THR A 165 12.86 0.01 14.75
C THR A 165 12.80 0.37 13.27
N ILE A 166 11.77 1.10 12.88
CA ILE A 166 11.62 1.66 11.53
C ILE A 166 11.85 3.17 11.59
N THR A 167 12.62 3.69 10.64
CA THR A 167 12.89 5.13 10.53
C THR A 167 12.49 5.65 9.15
N PHE A 168 11.67 6.71 9.11
CA PHE A 168 11.27 7.39 7.89
C PHE A 168 12.06 8.68 7.67
N LYS A 169 12.39 8.95 6.41
CA LYS A 169 12.90 10.26 5.99
C LYS A 169 11.74 11.22 5.78
N SER A 170 11.44 12.05 6.77
CA SER A 170 10.41 13.08 6.64
C SER A 170 10.80 14.12 5.59
N SER A 171 9.80 14.64 4.89
CA SER A 171 9.94 15.78 3.98
C SER A 171 10.38 17.06 4.70
N THR A 172 10.24 17.12 6.03
CA THR A 172 10.76 18.21 6.88
C THR A 172 12.26 18.08 7.18
N GLY A 173 12.89 16.97 6.79
CA GLY A 173 14.30 16.67 7.02
C GLY A 173 14.60 16.01 8.38
N GLN A 174 13.66 16.01 9.32
CA GLN A 174 13.82 15.30 10.60
C GLN A 174 13.39 13.83 10.46
N PRO A 175 14.25 12.84 10.77
CA PRO A 175 13.87 11.44 10.73
C PRO A 175 12.74 11.15 11.73
N ILE A 176 11.75 10.36 11.32
CA ILE A 176 10.71 9.85 12.21
C ILE A 176 11.04 8.41 12.57
N GLN A 177 11.37 8.16 13.84
CA GLN A 177 11.71 6.83 14.33
C GLN A 177 10.55 6.22 15.13
N LEU A 178 10.18 5.00 14.75
CA LEU A 178 9.11 4.22 15.36
C LEU A 178 9.65 2.87 15.82
N ASN A 179 9.53 2.59 17.12
CA ASN A 179 10.07 1.39 17.74
C ASN A 179 9.02 0.29 17.80
N ASN A 180 9.47 -0.95 17.91
CA ASN A 180 8.63 -2.14 18.13
C ASN A 180 7.59 -2.38 17.02
N ILE A 181 7.88 -1.97 15.78
CA ILE A 181 7.03 -2.23 14.63
C ILE A 181 7.19 -3.69 14.22
N ILE A 182 6.05 -4.39 14.14
CA ILE A 182 5.94 -5.76 13.67
C ILE A 182 6.22 -5.78 12.17
N PHE A 183 7.12 -6.67 11.77
CA PHE A 183 7.47 -6.90 10.37
C PHE A 183 7.85 -8.36 10.13
N GLY A 184 7.83 -8.78 8.87
CA GLY A 184 8.29 -10.08 8.41
C GLY A 184 9.75 -10.04 7.99
N CYS A 185 10.56 -10.89 8.59
CA CYS A 185 11.95 -11.14 8.19
C CYS A 185 11.98 -12.34 7.24
N GLY A 186 11.88 -12.07 5.93
CA GLY A 186 11.63 -13.10 4.91
C GLY A 186 12.88 -13.85 4.49
N ASN A 187 12.93 -15.17 4.72
CA ASN A 187 14.05 -16.05 4.36
C ASN A 187 13.76 -16.89 3.11
N ASN A 188 12.54 -16.85 2.59
CA ASN A 188 12.12 -17.54 1.37
C ASN A 188 11.08 -16.68 0.65
N ASN A 189 11.52 -15.95 -0.37
CA ASN A 189 10.70 -15.00 -1.11
C ASN A 189 10.81 -15.29 -2.61
N ARG A 190 9.70 -15.60 -3.25
CA ARG A 190 9.64 -16.00 -4.67
C ARG A 190 8.53 -15.25 -5.37
N GLY A 191 8.65 -15.10 -6.68
CA GLY A 191 7.63 -14.47 -7.51
C GLY A 191 8.20 -13.31 -8.33
N ASN A 192 7.34 -12.38 -8.71
CA ASN A 192 7.63 -11.35 -9.69
C ASN A 192 8.14 -10.06 -9.03
N PHE A 193 9.31 -10.13 -8.41
CA PHE A 193 9.99 -8.97 -7.86
C PHE A 193 11.18 -8.57 -8.75
N ASN A 194 11.39 -7.27 -8.94
CA ASN A 194 12.58 -6.76 -9.60
C ASN A 194 13.78 -6.64 -8.62
N ASP A 195 14.95 -6.35 -9.18
CA ASP A 195 16.21 -6.31 -8.44
C ASP A 195 16.42 -5.07 -7.55
N HIS A 196 15.51 -4.09 -7.60
CA HIS A 196 15.49 -2.90 -6.76
C HIS A 196 14.42 -2.95 -5.65
N GLU A 197 13.53 -3.92 -5.71
CA GLU A 197 12.53 -4.20 -4.68
C GLU A 197 13.15 -5.06 -3.59
N MET A 198 12.92 -4.72 -2.32
CA MET A 198 13.48 -5.43 -1.17
C MET A 198 12.42 -6.14 -0.32
N GLY A 199 11.14 -5.95 -0.68
CA GLY A 199 9.97 -6.47 0.02
C GLY A 199 8.74 -5.59 -0.21
N ILE A 200 7.77 -5.66 0.70
CA ILE A 200 6.49 -4.93 0.59
C ILE A 200 6.22 -4.18 1.88
N ILE A 201 5.74 -2.94 1.75
CA ILE A 201 5.19 -2.15 2.85
C ILE A 201 3.67 -2.24 2.79
N GLY A 202 3.11 -3.17 3.56
CA GLY A 202 1.67 -3.37 3.65
C GLY A 202 0.95 -2.19 4.29
N LEU A 203 -0.04 -1.67 3.58
CA LEU A 203 -0.92 -0.57 3.97
C LEU A 203 -2.38 -0.98 4.07
N GLY A 204 -2.69 -2.27 4.08
CA GLY A 204 -4.03 -2.78 4.31
C GLY A 204 -4.61 -2.37 5.67
N ARG A 205 -5.84 -2.78 5.93
CA ARG A 205 -6.61 -2.41 7.14
C ARG A 205 -6.37 -3.39 8.30
N GLY A 206 -5.51 -4.39 8.11
CA GLY A 206 -5.18 -5.40 9.11
C GLY A 206 -4.22 -4.88 10.18
N PRO A 207 -4.09 -5.62 11.28
CA PRO A 207 -3.33 -5.17 12.45
C PRO A 207 -1.82 -5.11 12.23
N THR A 208 -1.28 -5.85 11.27
CA THR A 208 0.16 -5.85 10.93
C THR A 208 0.54 -4.78 9.90
N SER A 209 -0.42 -4.01 9.38
CA SER A 209 -0.15 -2.93 8.44
C SER A 209 0.53 -1.74 9.07
N LEU A 210 1.32 -1.03 8.26
CA LEU A 210 2.03 0.15 8.72
C LEU A 210 1.05 1.15 9.35
N ILE A 211 -0.05 1.46 8.66
CA ILE A 211 -1.01 2.44 9.14
C ILE A 211 -1.69 2.03 10.45
N SER A 212 -2.00 0.74 10.62
CA SER A 212 -2.57 0.22 11.88
C SER A 212 -1.60 0.32 13.05
N GLN A 213 -0.31 0.09 12.81
CA GLN A 213 0.72 0.11 13.83
C GLN A 213 1.14 1.54 14.24
N ILE A 214 1.15 2.48 13.29
CA ILE A 214 1.65 3.84 13.56
C ILE A 214 0.55 4.84 13.92
N GLY A 215 -0.72 4.55 13.61
CA GLY A 215 -1.83 5.52 13.69
C GLY A 215 -1.94 6.25 15.03
N SER A 216 -1.74 5.55 16.15
CA SER A 216 -1.77 6.15 17.50
C SER A 216 -0.62 7.14 17.76
N SER A 217 0.48 7.02 17.01
CA SER A 217 1.68 7.84 17.13
C SER A 217 1.70 9.04 16.17
N VAL A 218 0.76 9.11 15.22
CA VAL A 218 0.72 10.13 14.16
C VAL A 218 -0.60 10.91 14.09
N GLY A 219 -1.48 10.72 15.07
CA GLY A 219 -2.75 11.46 15.16
C GLY A 219 -3.91 10.86 14.35
N GLY A 220 -3.85 9.57 14.01
CA GLY A 220 -4.99 8.82 13.48
C GLY A 220 -4.63 7.74 12.46
N LYS A 221 -5.57 6.81 12.22
CA LYS A 221 -5.45 5.79 11.17
C LYS A 221 -5.91 6.35 9.83
N LYS A 222 -5.12 7.27 9.29
CA LYS A 222 -5.37 7.92 8.00
C LYS A 222 -4.07 8.17 7.26
N PHE A 223 -4.13 8.14 5.93
CA PHE A 223 -3.00 8.48 5.07
C PHE A 223 -3.48 9.02 3.73
N SER A 224 -2.60 9.65 2.98
CA SER A 224 -2.86 10.04 1.61
C SER A 224 -1.64 9.88 0.72
N GLN A 225 -1.87 9.68 -0.56
CA GLN A 225 -0.83 9.53 -1.57
C GLN A 225 -1.14 10.35 -2.81
N CYS A 226 -0.10 10.85 -3.46
CA CYS A 226 -0.15 11.52 -4.76
C CYS A 226 0.90 10.89 -5.66
N LEU A 227 0.46 9.94 -6.50
CA LEU A 227 1.34 9.18 -7.38
C LEU A 227 1.62 9.98 -8.67
N VAL A 228 2.89 10.15 -9.01
CA VAL A 228 3.28 10.75 -10.30
C VAL A 228 2.99 9.78 -11.43
N PRO A 229 2.56 10.23 -12.63
CA PRO A 229 2.34 9.33 -13.76
C PRO A 229 3.56 8.48 -14.11
N PHE A 230 3.31 7.29 -14.63
CA PHE A 230 4.35 6.34 -15.02
C PHE A 230 5.41 6.90 -16.00
N HIS A 231 5.01 7.79 -16.90
CA HIS A 231 5.94 8.41 -17.86
C HIS A 231 6.73 9.61 -17.28
N THR A 232 6.52 9.96 -16.02
CA THR A 232 7.25 11.05 -15.37
C THR A 232 8.72 10.66 -15.21
N ASP A 233 9.64 11.63 -15.26
CA ASP A 233 11.05 11.39 -14.96
C ASP A 233 11.24 10.76 -13.57
N ILE A 234 12.13 9.78 -13.47
CA ILE A 234 12.37 9.02 -12.23
C ILE A 234 12.97 9.86 -11.08
N SER A 235 13.56 11.02 -11.40
CA SER A 235 14.06 11.97 -10.39
C SER A 235 12.93 12.70 -9.66
N ILE A 236 11.71 12.70 -10.22
CA ILE A 236 10.53 13.29 -9.61
C ILE A 236 9.85 12.23 -8.75
N SER A 237 9.81 12.49 -7.44
CA SER A 237 9.19 11.59 -6.47
C SER A 237 7.70 11.88 -6.28
N SER A 238 6.91 10.83 -6.11
CA SER A 238 5.56 10.92 -5.55
C SER A 238 5.62 11.33 -4.07
N LYS A 239 4.49 11.74 -3.52
CA LYS A 239 4.37 12.14 -2.12
C LYS A 239 3.34 11.27 -1.40
N MET A 240 3.61 10.95 -0.14
CA MET A 240 2.68 10.26 0.74
C MET A 240 2.71 10.92 2.12
N SER A 241 1.56 10.99 2.79
CA SER A 241 1.41 11.55 4.12
C SER A 241 0.66 10.60 5.04
N PHE A 242 1.06 10.55 6.31
CA PHE A 242 0.47 9.70 7.35
C PHE A 242 -0.04 10.54 8.50
N GLY A 243 -1.19 10.15 9.04
CA GLY A 243 -1.77 10.73 10.24
C GLY A 243 -2.39 12.10 10.03
N GLN A 244 -2.43 12.89 11.11
CA GLN A 244 -3.03 14.22 11.08
C GLN A 244 -2.39 15.12 10.02
N GLY A 245 -3.21 15.73 9.15
CA GLY A 245 -2.75 16.55 8.03
C GLY A 245 -2.71 15.79 6.70
N SER A 246 -2.99 14.47 6.70
CA SER A 246 -3.14 13.70 5.47
C SER A 246 -4.53 13.83 4.83
N GLU A 247 -5.46 14.57 5.44
CA GLU A 247 -6.83 14.72 4.96
C GLU A 247 -6.89 15.38 3.56
N VAL A 248 -7.77 14.86 2.71
CA VAL A 248 -7.98 15.39 1.36
C VAL A 248 -9.21 16.28 1.36
N LEU A 249 -8.98 17.58 1.34
CA LEU A 249 -10.01 18.61 1.53
C LEU A 249 -10.02 19.65 0.40
N GLY A 250 -11.11 20.43 0.38
CA GLY A 250 -11.29 21.58 -0.51
C GLY A 250 -12.09 21.26 -1.77
N ASP A 251 -12.11 22.23 -2.69
CA ASP A 251 -12.90 22.15 -3.91
C ASP A 251 -12.43 21.01 -4.82
N GLY A 252 -13.39 20.34 -5.46
CA GLY A 252 -13.14 19.23 -6.39
C GLY A 252 -12.83 17.89 -5.74
N VAL A 253 -12.88 17.79 -4.40
CA VAL A 253 -12.80 16.51 -3.70
C VAL A 253 -14.11 15.73 -3.89
N VAL A 254 -13.99 14.48 -4.27
CA VAL A 254 -15.09 13.50 -4.30
C VAL A 254 -14.74 12.32 -3.40
N SER A 255 -15.74 11.70 -2.80
CA SER A 255 -15.51 10.65 -1.80
C SER A 255 -16.43 9.47 -2.02
N THR A 256 -15.91 8.28 -1.75
CA THR A 256 -16.66 7.03 -1.81
C THR A 256 -16.50 6.24 -0.50
N PRO A 257 -17.56 5.60 0.00
CA PRO A 257 -17.46 4.78 1.20
C PRO A 257 -16.58 3.55 0.99
N LEU A 258 -15.79 3.22 2.00
CA LEU A 258 -15.12 1.93 2.10
C LEU A 258 -16.12 0.85 2.49
N VAL A 259 -16.08 -0.26 1.76
CA VAL A 259 -16.84 -1.46 2.08
C VAL A 259 -15.98 -2.39 2.93
N LYS A 260 -16.58 -3.05 3.91
CA LYS A 260 -15.89 -4.05 4.73
C LYS A 260 -15.82 -5.35 3.95
N GLY A 261 -14.62 -5.91 3.81
CA GLY A 261 -14.43 -7.25 3.28
C GLY A 261 -14.93 -8.33 4.25
N GLU A 262 -14.94 -9.57 3.79
CA GLU A 262 -15.31 -10.71 4.62
C GLU A 262 -14.29 -10.92 5.74
N ILE A 263 -14.74 -10.84 7.00
CA ILE A 263 -13.90 -10.99 8.19
C ILE A 263 -13.27 -12.39 8.20
N GLY A 264 -11.95 -12.46 8.43
CA GLY A 264 -11.22 -13.72 8.50
C GLY A 264 -10.81 -14.28 7.12
N SER A 265 -11.11 -13.57 6.04
CA SER A 265 -10.59 -13.86 4.69
C SER A 265 -9.38 -12.98 4.37
N ALA A 266 -8.62 -13.37 3.34
CA ALA A 266 -7.56 -12.52 2.77
C ALA A 266 -8.08 -11.16 2.24
N TYR A 267 -9.38 -11.07 1.94
CA TYR A 267 -10.04 -9.86 1.48
C TYR A 267 -10.57 -8.98 2.63
N GLY A 268 -10.53 -9.45 3.88
CA GLY A 268 -11.10 -8.74 5.03
C GLY A 268 -10.45 -7.39 5.32
N THR A 269 -9.21 -7.19 4.85
CA THR A 269 -8.38 -6.02 5.16
C THR A 269 -8.13 -5.11 3.97
N VAL A 270 -8.73 -5.38 2.81
CA VAL A 270 -8.51 -4.57 1.60
C VAL A 270 -9.47 -3.36 1.52
N TYR A 271 -9.07 -2.35 0.74
CA TYR A 271 -9.85 -1.15 0.45
C TYR A 271 -10.86 -1.40 -0.67
N PHE A 272 -12.00 -1.99 -0.30
CA PHE A 272 -13.11 -2.15 -1.23
C PHE A 272 -13.93 -0.87 -1.39
N VAL A 273 -14.28 -0.58 -2.63
CA VAL A 273 -15.23 0.46 -3.02
C VAL A 273 -16.25 -0.12 -4.00
N THR A 274 -17.36 0.59 -4.19
CA THR A 274 -18.45 0.13 -5.06
C THR A 274 -18.39 0.89 -6.39
N LEU A 275 -18.00 0.20 -7.47
CA LEU A 275 -18.09 0.68 -8.84
C LEU A 275 -19.51 0.45 -9.39
N GLN A 276 -20.14 1.51 -9.87
CA GLN A 276 -21.50 1.51 -10.43
C GLN A 276 -21.50 1.45 -11.96
N GLY A 277 -20.47 2.01 -12.60
CA GLY A 277 -20.34 2.00 -14.05
C GLY A 277 -19.04 2.61 -14.54
N ILE A 278 -18.81 2.52 -15.83
CA ILE A 278 -17.64 3.09 -16.51
C ILE A 278 -18.14 3.80 -17.76
N SER A 279 -17.70 5.04 -17.99
CA SER A 279 -17.96 5.74 -19.24
C SER A 279 -16.67 5.87 -20.04
N VAL A 280 -16.72 5.60 -21.34
CA VAL A 280 -15.67 5.94 -22.30
C VAL A 280 -16.22 7.10 -23.12
N GLU A 281 -15.72 8.31 -22.88
CA GLU A 281 -16.33 9.56 -23.34
C GLU A 281 -17.83 9.63 -22.98
N ASP A 282 -18.71 9.69 -23.99
CA ASP A 282 -20.16 9.76 -23.87
C ASP A 282 -20.84 8.38 -23.80
N THR A 283 -20.10 7.27 -23.96
CA THR A 283 -20.66 5.91 -23.90
C THR A 283 -20.55 5.35 -22.48
N ARG A 284 -21.67 5.16 -21.79
CA ARG A 284 -21.72 4.60 -20.43
C ARG A 284 -22.08 3.12 -20.40
N PHE A 285 -21.31 2.35 -19.64
CA PHE A 285 -21.52 0.95 -19.30
C PHE A 285 -21.87 0.83 -17.81
N GLN A 286 -22.99 0.19 -17.48
CA GLN A 286 -23.38 -0.05 -16.08
C GLN A 286 -22.83 -1.39 -15.62
N ILE A 287 -22.34 -1.46 -14.38
CA ILE A 287 -21.95 -2.74 -13.77
C ILE A 287 -23.18 -3.60 -13.46
N SER A 288 -24.26 -2.95 -13.04
CA SER A 288 -25.57 -3.59 -12.85
C SER A 288 -26.66 -2.64 -13.33
N ASN A 289 -27.64 -3.19 -14.05
CA ASN A 289 -28.85 -2.45 -14.48
C ASN A 289 -29.82 -2.19 -13.32
N ASN A 290 -29.58 -2.80 -12.15
CA ASN A 290 -30.35 -2.57 -10.94
C ASN A 290 -29.39 -2.25 -9.78
N SER A 291 -29.53 -1.06 -9.19
CA SER A 291 -28.74 -0.61 -8.04
C SER A 291 -28.98 -1.46 -6.80
N GLU A 292 -30.15 -2.09 -6.66
CA GLU A 292 -30.48 -2.96 -5.53
C GLU A 292 -29.77 -4.32 -5.59
N THR A 293 -29.36 -4.76 -6.79
CA THR A 293 -28.62 -6.02 -7.00
C THR A 293 -27.12 -5.81 -7.21
N LEU A 294 -26.65 -4.57 -7.20
CA LEU A 294 -25.22 -4.28 -7.31
C LEU A 294 -24.52 -4.76 -6.04
N SER A 295 -23.63 -5.74 -6.18
CA SER A 295 -22.78 -6.17 -5.09
C SER A 295 -21.87 -5.02 -4.67
N LYS A 296 -21.98 -4.59 -3.41
CA LYS A 296 -21.06 -3.60 -2.83
C LYS A 296 -19.65 -4.19 -2.73
N GLY A 297 -18.65 -3.34 -2.83
CA GLY A 297 -17.24 -3.77 -2.71
C GLY A 297 -16.80 -4.66 -3.87
N ASN A 298 -17.20 -4.33 -5.09
CA ASN A 298 -16.83 -5.05 -6.30
C ASN A 298 -15.50 -4.56 -6.91
N MET A 299 -14.84 -3.56 -6.30
CA MET A 299 -13.55 -3.07 -6.76
C MET A 299 -12.61 -2.75 -5.59
N LEU A 300 -11.35 -3.19 -5.67
CA LEU A 300 -10.27 -2.87 -4.75
C LEU A 300 -9.55 -1.60 -5.20
N ILE A 301 -8.98 -0.84 -4.29
CA ILE A 301 -7.99 0.20 -4.61
C ILE A 301 -6.62 -0.30 -4.18
N ASP A 302 -5.75 -0.54 -5.15
CA ASP A 302 -4.48 -1.21 -4.93
C ASP A 302 -3.29 -0.47 -5.56
N SER A 303 -2.40 0.08 -4.74
CA SER A 303 -1.17 0.72 -5.21
C SER A 303 -0.06 -0.27 -5.62
N GLY A 304 -0.14 -1.53 -5.15
CA GLY A 304 0.80 -2.60 -5.47
C GLY A 304 0.42 -3.40 -6.73
N THR A 305 -0.67 -2.98 -7.40
CA THR A 305 -1.07 -3.49 -8.71
C THR A 305 -0.93 -2.38 -9.75
N PRO A 306 -0.15 -2.55 -10.84
CA PRO A 306 0.06 -1.46 -11.80
C PRO A 306 -1.17 -1.13 -12.65
N SER A 307 -1.66 -2.13 -13.40
CA SER A 307 -2.79 -1.99 -14.32
C SER A 307 -4.13 -2.02 -13.60
N THR A 308 -5.13 -1.33 -14.16
CA THR A 308 -6.52 -1.51 -13.68
C THR A 308 -7.07 -2.85 -14.16
N ILE A 309 -7.64 -3.64 -13.26
CA ILE A 309 -8.22 -4.95 -13.55
C ILE A 309 -9.74 -4.82 -13.48
N LEU A 310 -10.44 -5.18 -14.56
CA LEU A 310 -11.89 -5.20 -14.61
C LEU A 310 -12.41 -6.62 -14.68
N GLN A 311 -13.64 -6.85 -14.25
CA GLN A 311 -14.34 -8.10 -14.56
C GLN A 311 -14.46 -8.25 -16.08
N GLN A 312 -14.33 -9.48 -16.58
CA GLN A 312 -14.29 -9.81 -18.01
C GLN A 312 -15.34 -9.05 -18.85
N GLU A 313 -16.60 -9.07 -18.44
CA GLU A 313 -17.68 -8.41 -19.19
C GLU A 313 -17.49 -6.89 -19.29
N SER A 314 -17.08 -6.25 -18.19
CA SER A 314 -16.80 -4.82 -18.15
C SER A 314 -15.54 -4.47 -18.94
N TYR A 315 -14.50 -5.31 -18.84
CA TYR A 315 -13.28 -5.15 -19.62
C TYR A 315 -13.58 -5.18 -21.11
N ASP A 316 -14.33 -6.17 -21.60
CA ASP A 316 -14.63 -6.32 -23.03
C ASP A 316 -15.41 -5.12 -23.58
N GLN A 317 -16.36 -4.58 -22.81
CA GLN A 317 -17.11 -3.38 -23.18
C GLN A 317 -16.21 -2.15 -23.29
N VAL A 318 -15.40 -1.89 -22.26
CA VAL A 318 -14.48 -0.74 -22.21
C VAL A 318 -13.41 -0.87 -23.28
N PHE A 319 -12.78 -2.04 -23.41
CA PHE A 319 -11.75 -2.34 -24.40
C PHE A 319 -12.23 -2.06 -25.83
N ASN A 320 -13.42 -2.57 -26.18
CA ASN A 320 -13.96 -2.41 -27.54
C ASN A 320 -14.31 -0.95 -27.84
N GLU A 321 -14.88 -0.21 -26.87
CA GLU A 321 -15.19 1.20 -27.08
C GLU A 321 -13.93 2.05 -27.14
N VAL A 322 -12.93 1.80 -26.28
CA VAL A 322 -11.62 2.47 -26.36
C VAL A 322 -10.98 2.22 -27.72
N ARG A 323 -10.95 0.95 -28.17
CA ARG A 323 -10.41 0.58 -29.48
C ARG A 323 -11.08 1.32 -30.63
N LYS A 324 -12.40 1.50 -30.57
CA LYS A 324 -13.20 2.24 -31.57
C LYS A 324 -12.94 3.74 -31.55
N ARG A 325 -12.64 4.32 -30.38
CA ARG A 325 -12.44 5.77 -30.19
C ARG A 325 -11.04 6.25 -30.56
N VAL A 326 -10.05 5.36 -30.61
CA VAL A 326 -8.69 5.71 -31.05
C VAL A 326 -8.59 5.58 -32.57
N PRO A 327 -8.35 6.68 -33.33
CA PRO A 327 -8.33 6.66 -34.79
C PRO A 327 -6.99 6.15 -35.36
N MET A 328 -6.54 4.99 -34.87
CA MET A 328 -5.27 4.35 -35.27
C MET A 328 -5.44 2.84 -35.35
N ASN A 329 -4.64 2.19 -36.19
CA ASN A 329 -4.59 0.73 -36.21
C ASN A 329 -3.84 0.23 -34.97
N SER A 330 -4.47 -0.71 -34.26
CA SER A 330 -3.83 -1.42 -33.15
C SER A 330 -2.70 -2.30 -33.67
N ILE A 331 -1.61 -2.40 -32.89
CA ILE A 331 -0.54 -3.38 -33.14
C ILE A 331 -1.11 -4.78 -32.90
N THR A 332 -0.91 -5.69 -33.85
CA THR A 332 -1.40 -7.09 -33.75
C THR A 332 -0.31 -8.12 -34.06
N ASP A 333 0.86 -7.67 -34.45
CA ASP A 333 1.96 -8.45 -35.01
C ASP A 333 3.24 -8.39 -34.17
N ASP A 334 3.17 -7.85 -32.94
CA ASP A 334 4.27 -7.83 -31.98
C ASP A 334 4.07 -8.93 -30.91
N PRO A 335 4.84 -10.02 -30.95
CA PRO A 335 4.67 -11.14 -30.02
C PRO A 335 5.01 -10.79 -28.57
N ASP A 336 5.80 -9.74 -28.32
CA ASP A 336 6.16 -9.32 -26.96
C ASP A 336 5.02 -8.55 -26.28
N LEU A 337 4.18 -7.85 -27.08
CA LEU A 337 3.02 -7.10 -26.58
C LEU A 337 1.79 -8.00 -26.34
N GLY A 338 1.72 -9.14 -27.04
CA GLY A 338 0.60 -10.09 -26.92
C GLY A 338 -0.76 -9.48 -27.27
N PRO A 339 -1.87 -9.93 -26.64
CA PRO A 339 -3.22 -9.38 -26.84
C PRO A 339 -3.47 -7.93 -26.38
N GLN A 340 -2.49 -7.21 -25.83
CA GLN A 340 -2.71 -5.85 -25.35
C GLN A 340 -3.15 -4.90 -26.48
N LEU A 341 -4.05 -3.97 -26.16
CA LEU A 341 -4.44 -2.92 -27.10
C LEU A 341 -3.36 -1.84 -27.16
N CYS A 342 -2.49 -1.93 -28.18
CA CYS A 342 -1.35 -1.04 -28.32
C CYS A 342 -1.38 -0.24 -29.62
N TYR A 343 -0.78 0.95 -29.60
CA TYR A 343 -0.70 1.86 -30.74
C TYR A 343 0.73 2.40 -30.89
N LYS A 344 1.21 2.52 -32.14
CA LYS A 344 2.48 3.17 -32.45
C LYS A 344 2.28 4.66 -32.67
N THR A 345 2.86 5.51 -31.83
CA THR A 345 2.82 6.96 -32.00
C THR A 345 4.14 7.59 -31.59
N SER A 346 4.60 8.56 -32.37
CA SER A 346 5.79 9.37 -32.07
C SER A 346 5.51 10.49 -31.06
N THR A 347 4.25 10.69 -30.69
CA THR A 347 3.78 11.70 -29.71
C THR A 347 2.88 11.04 -28.66
N ASN A 348 2.51 11.76 -27.61
CA ASN A 348 1.57 11.26 -26.61
C ASN A 348 0.24 10.82 -27.26
N LEU A 349 -0.25 9.64 -26.86
CA LEU A 349 -1.50 9.10 -27.38
C LEU A 349 -2.69 9.98 -26.98
N LYS A 350 -3.44 10.46 -27.98
CA LYS A 350 -4.73 11.14 -27.77
C LYS A 350 -5.86 10.10 -27.65
N GLY A 351 -5.79 9.30 -26.60
CA GLY A 351 -6.83 8.32 -26.26
C GLY A 351 -8.11 8.98 -25.72
N PRO A 352 -9.21 8.22 -25.60
CA PRO A 352 -10.43 8.72 -24.95
C PRO A 352 -10.24 8.90 -23.45
N MET A 353 -11.01 9.83 -22.86
CA MET A 353 -11.21 9.90 -21.42
C MET A 353 -12.09 8.75 -20.94
N ILE A 354 -11.76 8.20 -19.78
CA ILE A 354 -12.53 7.15 -19.11
C ILE A 354 -12.99 7.66 -17.76
N THR A 355 -14.28 7.61 -17.46
CA THR A 355 -14.80 7.97 -16.14
C THR A 355 -15.20 6.73 -15.37
N MET A 356 -14.61 6.53 -14.20
CA MET A 356 -15.00 5.48 -13.25
C MET A 356 -16.06 6.07 -12.31
N HIS A 357 -17.26 5.50 -12.34
CA HIS A 357 -18.39 5.95 -11.53
C HIS A 357 -18.49 5.10 -10.28
N PHE A 358 -17.96 5.58 -9.17
CA PHE A 358 -18.11 4.95 -7.85
C PHE A 358 -19.36 5.45 -7.12
N GLU A 359 -19.78 4.71 -6.10
CA GLU A 359 -20.81 5.17 -5.18
C GLU A 359 -20.38 6.48 -4.51
N GLY A 360 -20.99 7.60 -4.92
CA GLY A 360 -20.74 8.95 -4.40
C GLY A 360 -19.58 9.70 -5.05
N ALA A 361 -18.84 9.11 -5.99
CA ALA A 361 -17.68 9.74 -6.61
C ALA A 361 -17.49 9.36 -8.07
N ASP A 362 -17.27 10.36 -8.93
CA ASP A 362 -16.83 10.15 -10.30
C ASP A 362 -15.36 10.57 -10.42
N ILE A 363 -14.50 9.67 -10.90
CA ILE A 363 -13.10 10.02 -11.23
C ILE A 363 -12.88 9.91 -12.74
N GLN A 364 -12.29 10.95 -13.32
CA GLN A 364 -12.00 11.02 -14.76
C GLN A 364 -10.53 10.71 -15.02
N LEU A 365 -10.27 9.66 -15.77
CA LEU A 365 -8.95 9.20 -16.21
C LEU A 365 -8.67 9.72 -17.61
N THR A 366 -7.49 10.30 -17.77
CA THR A 366 -6.96 10.77 -19.05
C THR A 366 -6.04 9.69 -19.66
N PRO A 367 -5.66 9.80 -20.94
CA PRO A 367 -4.71 8.88 -21.57
C PRO A 367 -3.39 8.69 -20.83
N THR A 368 -2.96 9.70 -20.06
CA THR A 368 -1.80 9.64 -19.16
C THR A 368 -1.89 8.52 -18.12
N GLN A 369 -3.10 8.21 -17.66
CA GLN A 369 -3.37 7.16 -16.66
C GLN A 369 -3.83 5.83 -17.29
N THR A 370 -4.41 5.88 -18.50
CA THR A 370 -5.02 4.71 -19.14
C THR A 370 -4.14 4.05 -20.20
N PHE A 371 -3.02 4.68 -20.59
CA PHE A 371 -2.05 4.11 -21.52
C PHE A 371 -0.62 4.23 -21.00
N ILE A 372 0.12 3.12 -21.03
CA ILE A 372 1.54 3.06 -20.65
C ILE A 372 2.43 2.74 -21.85
N PRO A 373 3.68 3.23 -21.88
CA PRO A 373 4.65 2.88 -22.91
C PRO A 373 5.55 1.70 -22.51
N PRO A 374 5.22 0.44 -22.87
CA PRO A 374 6.11 -0.70 -22.61
C PRO A 374 7.38 -0.70 -23.48
N LYS A 375 7.34 0.00 -24.62
CA LYS A 375 8.44 0.15 -25.57
C LYS A 375 8.45 1.57 -26.12
N ASP A 376 9.62 2.04 -26.57
CA ASP A 376 9.74 3.36 -27.18
C ASP A 376 8.77 3.53 -28.37
N GLY A 377 7.94 4.58 -28.31
CA GLY A 377 6.96 4.89 -29.35
C GLY A 377 5.75 3.96 -29.41
N VAL A 378 5.57 3.07 -28.44
CA VAL A 378 4.40 2.19 -28.30
C VAL A 378 3.64 2.59 -27.05
N PHE A 379 2.31 2.71 -27.14
CA PHE A 379 1.44 2.98 -26.00
C PHE A 379 0.35 1.92 -25.92
N CYS A 380 0.26 1.22 -24.80
CA CYS A 380 -0.65 0.10 -24.57
C CYS A 380 -1.67 0.43 -23.49
N PHE A 381 -2.91 -0.01 -23.70
CA PHE A 381 -4.01 0.19 -22.78
C PHE A 381 -3.70 -0.50 -21.44
N ALA A 382 -3.67 0.28 -20.37
CA ALA A 382 -3.22 -0.10 -19.04
C ALA A 382 -4.33 -0.76 -18.20
N PHE A 383 -5.20 -1.50 -18.87
CA PHE A 383 -6.31 -2.24 -18.29
C PHE A 383 -6.18 -3.71 -18.67
N THR A 384 -6.59 -4.59 -17.77
CA THR A 384 -6.66 -6.04 -17.99
C THR A 384 -7.95 -6.59 -17.38
N ASN A 385 -8.17 -7.88 -17.51
CA ASN A 385 -9.38 -8.58 -17.09
C ASN A 385 -9.11 -9.59 -15.95
N THR A 386 -10.14 -9.88 -15.19
CA THR A 386 -10.26 -11.03 -14.28
C THR A 386 -11.60 -11.74 -14.48
N SER A 387 -11.83 -12.88 -13.83
CA SER A 387 -13.10 -13.60 -13.89
C SER A 387 -14.25 -12.75 -13.34
N ASN A 388 -15.47 -12.88 -13.87
CA ASN A 388 -16.63 -12.11 -13.37
C ASN A 388 -17.01 -12.41 -11.91
N GLY A 389 -16.53 -13.51 -11.33
CA GLY A 389 -16.70 -13.84 -9.92
C GLY A 389 -15.69 -13.17 -8.99
N ASP A 390 -14.60 -12.64 -9.55
CA ASP A 390 -13.55 -11.96 -8.81
C ASP A 390 -13.84 -10.45 -8.78
N PRO A 391 -13.45 -9.75 -7.70
CA PRO A 391 -13.56 -8.30 -7.67
C PRO A 391 -12.54 -7.65 -8.63
N GLY A 392 -12.88 -6.48 -9.18
CA GLY A 392 -11.94 -5.68 -9.98
C GLY A 392 -10.92 -4.94 -9.11
N THR A 393 -9.92 -4.32 -9.72
CA THR A 393 -8.87 -3.56 -9.03
C THR A 393 -8.59 -2.24 -9.75
N LEU A 394 -8.65 -1.12 -9.04
CA LEU A 394 -8.15 0.17 -9.50
C LEU A 394 -6.64 0.22 -9.24
N GLY A 395 -5.85 -0.03 -10.28
CA GLY A 395 -4.39 -0.09 -10.20
C GLY A 395 -3.72 1.28 -10.11
N ASN A 396 -2.43 1.28 -9.81
CA ASN A 396 -1.65 2.47 -9.50
C ASN A 396 -1.49 3.45 -10.68
N PHE A 397 -1.59 2.99 -11.93
CA PHE A 397 -1.58 3.87 -13.10
C PHE A 397 -2.82 4.76 -13.16
N ALA A 398 -4.00 4.20 -12.83
CA ALA A 398 -5.25 4.95 -12.75
C ALA A 398 -5.30 5.91 -11.54
N GLN A 399 -4.55 5.59 -10.48
CA GLN A 399 -4.43 6.41 -9.29
C GLN A 399 -3.49 7.63 -9.46
N ALA A 400 -2.66 7.66 -10.52
CA ALA A 400 -1.75 8.77 -10.77
C ALA A 400 -2.48 10.09 -11.03
N ASN A 401 -1.85 11.21 -10.65
CA ASN A 401 -2.44 12.56 -10.70
C ASN A 401 -3.74 12.73 -9.91
N PHE A 402 -3.92 11.93 -8.86
CA PHE A 402 -4.89 12.17 -7.82
C PHE A 402 -4.17 12.24 -6.47
N LEU A 403 -4.56 13.21 -5.65
CA LEU A 403 -4.35 13.12 -4.21
C LEU A 403 -5.48 12.23 -3.66
N ILE A 404 -5.11 11.01 -3.27
CA ILE A 404 -6.03 9.99 -2.75
C ILE A 404 -5.84 9.90 -1.25
N GLY A 405 -6.91 10.11 -0.48
CA GLY A 405 -6.92 10.03 0.98
C GLY A 405 -7.71 8.83 1.46
N TYR A 406 -7.14 8.09 2.40
CA TYR A 406 -7.74 6.94 3.07
C TYR A 406 -7.98 7.34 4.52
N ASP A 407 -9.25 7.48 4.91
CA ASP A 407 -9.66 7.76 6.27
C ASP A 407 -10.32 6.51 6.86
N LEU A 408 -9.54 5.75 7.64
CA LEU A 408 -9.99 4.46 8.20
C LEU A 408 -10.83 4.64 9.46
N GLU A 409 -10.87 5.84 10.01
CA GLU A 409 -11.69 6.19 11.17
C GLU A 409 -13.13 6.48 10.73
N ASN A 410 -13.29 7.01 9.51
CA ASN A 410 -14.58 7.31 8.91
C ASN A 410 -15.01 6.32 7.82
N ASP A 411 -14.20 5.29 7.52
CA ASP A 411 -14.44 4.31 6.45
C ASP A 411 -14.70 5.00 5.09
N VAL A 412 -13.84 5.94 4.68
CA VAL A 412 -13.98 6.72 3.43
C VAL A 412 -12.66 6.81 2.66
N VAL A 413 -12.75 6.74 1.33
CA VAL A 413 -11.67 7.16 0.41
C VAL A 413 -12.10 8.42 -0.33
N SER A 414 -11.19 9.38 -0.44
CA SER A 414 -11.41 10.64 -1.13
C SER A 414 -10.40 10.84 -2.26
N PHE A 415 -10.84 11.39 -3.38
CA PHE A 415 -10.03 11.65 -4.55
C PHE A 415 -10.07 13.14 -4.89
N LYS A 416 -8.91 13.70 -5.25
CA LYS A 416 -8.79 15.06 -5.75
C LYS A 416 -7.84 15.09 -6.94
N PRO A 417 -8.29 15.46 -8.15
CA PRO A 417 -7.39 15.70 -9.29
C PRO A 417 -6.27 16.65 -8.89
N THR A 418 -5.03 16.20 -8.98
CA THR A 418 -3.85 16.92 -8.49
C THR A 418 -2.65 16.63 -9.38
N ASP A 419 -1.92 17.66 -9.77
CA ASP A 419 -0.62 17.46 -10.43
C ASP A 419 0.41 16.98 -9.39
N CYS A 420 0.63 15.66 -9.33
CA CYS A 420 1.49 15.04 -8.32
C CYS A 420 2.99 15.28 -8.55
N THR A 421 3.35 15.96 -9.64
CA THR A 421 4.75 16.33 -9.92
C THR A 421 5.18 17.61 -9.19
N LYS A 422 4.24 18.33 -8.58
CA LYS A 422 4.45 19.62 -7.90
C LYS A 422 4.51 19.47 -6.38
#